data_AF-A0A917WUL5-F1
#
_entry.id   AF-A0A917WUL5-F1
#
_cell.length_a   1.000
_cell.length_b   1.000
_cell.length_c   1.000
_cell.angle_alpha   90.00
_cell.angle_beta   90.00
_cell.angle_gamma   90.00
#
_symmetry.space_group_name_H-M   'P 1'
#
loop_
_entity.id
_entity.type
_entity.pdbx_description
1 polymer ?
#
loop_
_entity_poly.entity_id
_entity_poly.type
_entity_poly.pdbx_seq_one_letter_code
_entity_poly.pdbx_strand_id
1 'polypeptide(L)' 'MCAERDAPIVELETMPDHVHLLVTYPQYGIHRLVKQIKGRTSRLLRAEFPSLRSRLPTL' A
#
# COMPACT_ATOMS: atom_id res chain seq x y z
N MET A 1 -2.70 -9.21 -3.50
CA MET A 1 -3.35 -7.95 -3.93
C MET A 1 -2.76 -7.41 -5.23
N CYS A 2 -1.49 -6.99 -5.28
CA CYS A 2 -0.90 -6.48 -6.53
C CYS A 2 -0.91 -7.56 -7.64
N ALA A 3 -0.56 -8.81 -7.32
CA ALA A 3 -0.70 -9.96 -8.22
C ALA A 3 -2.17 -10.28 -8.60
N GLU A 4 -3.15 -10.00 -7.73
CA GLU A 4 -4.58 -10.21 -8.03
C GLU A 4 -5.11 -9.20 -9.06
N ARG A 5 -4.34 -8.15 -9.35
CA ARG A 5 -4.74 -7.01 -10.20
C ARG A 5 -3.87 -6.83 -11.43
N ASP A 6 -3.12 -7.87 -11.79
CA ASP A 6 -2.15 -7.84 -12.89
C ASP A 6 -1.18 -6.66 -12.77
N ALA A 7 -0.77 -6.40 -11.52
CA ALA A 7 0.07 -5.28 -11.13
C ALA A 7 1.35 -5.79 -10.44
N PRO A 8 2.24 -6.53 -11.11
CA PRO A 8 3.41 -7.11 -10.45
C PRO A 8 4.30 -6.03 -9.83
N ILE A 9 4.79 -6.31 -8.63
CA ILE A 9 5.77 -5.45 -7.94
C ILE A 9 7.13 -5.77 -8.53
N VAL A 10 7.79 -4.73 -9.06
CA VAL A 10 9.15 -4.81 -9.61
C VAL A 10 10.15 -4.61 -8.49
N GLU A 11 9.94 -3.57 -7.66
CA GLU A 11 10.79 -3.25 -6.52
C GLU A 11 9.96 -2.71 -5.35
N LEU A 12 10.41 -2.95 -4.12
CA LEU A 12 9.80 -2.48 -2.88
C LEU A 12 10.92 -2.10 -1.90
N GLU A 13 10.90 -0.85 -1.45
CA GLU A 13 11.79 -0.36 -0.39
C GLU A 13 10.96 0.32 0.70
N THR A 14 11.27 -0.01 1.95
CA THR A 14 10.58 0.57 3.12
C THR A 14 11.53 1.46 3.90
N MET A 15 11.10 2.68 4.17
CA MET A 15 11.77 3.63 5.06
C MET A 15 10.91 3.86 6.31
N PRO A 16 11.49 4.43 7.40
CA PRO A 16 10.76 4.63 8.65
C PRO A 16 9.47 5.47 8.52
N ASP A 17 9.43 6.40 7.56
CA ASP A 17 8.35 7.37 7.37
C ASP A 17 7.59 7.20 6.03
N HIS A 18 8.14 6.46 5.07
CA HIS A 18 7.50 6.23 3.77
C HIS A 18 7.92 4.90 3.11
N VAL A 19 7.23 4.52 2.04
CA VAL A 19 7.48 3.28 1.28
C VAL A 19 7.57 3.64 -0.20
N HIS A 20 8.59 3.13 -0.88
CA HIS A 20 8.75 3.18 -2.33
C HIS A 20 8.30 1.86 -2.94
N LEU A 21 7.43 1.94 -3.94
CA LEU A 21 6.86 0.78 -4.64
C LEU A 21 6.97 1.05 -6.14
N LEU A 22 7.76 0.24 -6.83
CA LEU A 22 7.79 0.19 -8.29
C LEU A 22 6.91 -0.96 -8.76
N VAL A 23 5.89 -0.64 -9.55
CA VAL A 23 4.92 -1.62 -10.05
C VAL A 23 4.75 -1.48 -11.56
N THR A 24 4.61 -2.60 -12.26
CA THR A 24 4.10 -2.59 -13.63
C THR A 24 2.58 -2.60 -13.54
N TYR A 25 1.90 -1.66 -14.19
CA TYR A 25 0.44 -1.58 -14.18
C TYR A 25 -0.07 -0.99 -15.50
N PRO A 26 -1.16 -1.52 -16.09
CA PRO A 26 -1.77 -0.89 -17.26
C PRO A 26 -2.16 0.56 -16.94
N GLN A 27 -1.85 1.49 -17.84
CA GLN A 27 -1.79 2.94 -17.60
C GLN A 27 -3.10 3.58 -17.09
N TYR A 28 -4.22 2.86 -17.08
CA TYR A 28 -5.53 3.37 -16.70
C TYR A 28 -5.86 3.13 -15.22
N GLY A 29 -6.08 4.22 -14.48
CA GLY A 29 -6.68 4.16 -13.14
C GLY A 29 -5.71 3.82 -12.01
N ILE A 30 -4.45 4.26 -12.10
CA ILE A 30 -3.42 4.06 -11.05
C ILE A 30 -3.89 4.49 -9.65
N HIS A 31 -4.71 5.55 -9.55
CA HIS A 31 -5.31 6.00 -8.29
C HIS A 31 -6.12 4.91 -7.58
N ARG A 32 -6.76 3.99 -8.33
CA ARG A 32 -7.50 2.85 -7.75
C ARG A 32 -6.56 1.84 -7.12
N LEU A 33 -5.48 1.50 -7.81
CA LEU A 33 -4.44 0.62 -7.30
C LEU A 33 -3.83 1.21 -6.03
N VAL A 34 -3.42 2.48 -6.05
CA VAL A 34 -2.84 3.19 -4.90
C VAL A 34 -3.81 3.23 -3.72
N LYS A 35 -5.08 3.58 -3.95
CA LYS A 35 -6.11 3.61 -2.91
C LYS A 35 -6.26 2.25 -2.24
N GLN A 36 -6.31 1.19 -3.03
CA GLN A 36 -6.47 -0.16 -2.50
C GLN A 36 -5.21 -0.66 -1.78
N ILE A 37 -4.01 -0.37 -2.30
CA ILE A 37 -2.74 -0.72 -1.63
C ILE A 37 -2.74 -0.06 -0.24
N LYS A 38 -2.86 1.27 -0.19
CA LYS A 38 -2.83 2.05 1.05
C LYS A 38 -3.94 1.63 2.00
N GLY A 39 -5.16 1.41 1.51
CA GLY A 39 -6.30 1.02 2.33
C GLY A 39 -6.16 -0.37 2.94
N ARG A 40 -5.79 -1.37 2.14
CA ARG A 40 -5.65 -2.76 2.62
C ARG A 40 -4.46 -2.88 3.58
N THR A 41 -3.31 -2.30 3.25
CA THR A 41 -2.14 -2.34 4.14
C THR A 41 -2.40 -1.59 5.44
N SER A 42 -2.99 -0.39 5.38
CA SER A 42 -3.44 0.37 6.56
C SER A 42 -4.31 -0.47 7.49
N ARG A 43 -5.32 -1.16 6.95
CA ARG A 43 -6.24 -2.00 7.73
C ARG A 43 -5.51 -3.16 8.40
N LEU A 44 -4.66 -3.88 7.66
CA LEU A 44 -3.92 -5.02 8.18
C LEU A 44 -2.90 -4.60 9.24
N LEU A 45 -2.11 -3.57 8.97
CA LEU A 45 -1.10 -3.06 9.91
C LEU A 45 -1.73 -2.55 11.21
N ARG A 46 -2.88 -1.87 11.17
CA ARG A 46 -3.60 -1.43 12.38
C ARG A 46 -4.31 -2.56 13.12
N ALA A 47 -4.55 -3.69 12.47
CA ALA A 47 -5.08 -4.89 13.12
C ALA A 47 -3.95 -5.65 13.84
N GLU A 48 -2.79 -5.76 13.20
CA GLU A 48 -1.60 -6.45 13.73
C GLU A 48 -0.85 -5.62 14.78
N PHE A 49 -0.76 -4.30 14.61
CA PHE A 49 -0.08 -3.37 15.50
C PHE A 49 -1.06 -2.32 16.04
N PRO A 50 -1.77 -2.59 17.15
CA PRO A 50 -2.77 -1.66 17.70
C PRO A 50 -2.23 -0.27 18.03
N SER A 51 -0.94 -0.15 18.36
CA SER A 51 -0.25 1.12 18.62
C SER A 51 -0.25 2.09 17.43
N LEU A 52 -0.46 1.59 16.20
CA LEU A 52 -0.53 2.42 15.00
C LEU A 52 -1.87 3.16 14.86
N ARG A 53 -2.91 2.78 15.61
CA ARG A 53 -4.24 3.43 15.53
C ARG A 53 -4.24 4.87 16.04
N SER A 54 -3.40 5.18 17.04
CA SER A 54 -3.30 6.51 17.64
C SER A 54 -2.17 7.37 17.07
N ARG A 55 -1.21 6.76 16.36
CA ARG A 55 0.03 7.44 15.93
C ARG A 55 0.07 7.83 14.45
N LEU A 56 -0.78 7.23 13.62
CA LEU A 56 -0.78 7.47 12.19
C LEU A 56 -2.09 8.12 11.74
N PRO A 57 -2.04 9.22 10.97
CA PRO A 57 -3.22 9.80 10.34
C PRO A 57 -3.97 8.74 9.53
N THR A 58 -5.29 8.82 9.54
CA THR A 58 -6.13 8.05 8.62
C THR A 58 -6.15 8.75 7.27
N LEU A 59 -5.89 7.98 6.21
CA LEU A 59 -5.89 8.40 4.81
C LEU A 59 -7.27 8.28 4.18
#